data_AF-A0A661VW07-F1
#
_entry.id   AF-A0A661VW07-F1
#
_cell.length_a   1.000
_cell.length_b   1.000
_cell.length_c   1.000
_cell.angle_alpha   90.00
_cell.angle_beta   90.00
_cell.angle_gamma   90.00
#
_symmetry.space_group_name_H-M   'P 1'
#
loop_
_entity.id
_entity.type
_entity.pdbx_description
1 polymer ?
#
loop_
_entity_poly.entity_id
_entity_poly.type
_entity_poly.pdbx_seq_one_letter_code
_entity_poly.pdbx_strand_id
1 'polypeptide(L)'
;MAEKTLLLVEASGIQNYIFGSNQLAQNIGASELVRRATEDWGEELTTPEQRVYTGGGNAMLRFDTEAQADNFARKLTRKALEQAPGLQLVVARQKYQEGELRQTHQKTLREKLAQRKLNRRPSTPLLGLGVTAACMYTSAPAVEVCEEQLISAEVRAKLNMKDAGKDYLKGRLPQVEEAGYDFVDNFDDFGTKGESSYLAVIHTDGNRMGERIQTLGEKASNDKAYIQALQDFSESVRAAAQKALSSTADLLLDAVEDVRGDDGKLHKKIRDRV
;
A
#
# COMPACT_ATOMS: atom_id res chain seq x y z
N MET A 1 16.96 18.74 28.10
CA MET A 1 16.29 18.58 26.79
C MET A 1 15.14 17.62 26.98
N ALA A 2 13.99 17.85 26.33
CA ALA A 2 12.83 16.98 26.48
C ALA A 2 13.10 15.62 25.83
N GLU A 3 12.86 14.53 26.56
CA GLU A 3 12.89 13.17 26.00
C GLU A 3 11.62 12.97 25.18
N LYS A 4 11.78 12.43 23.96
CA LYS A 4 10.68 12.10 23.04
C LYS A 4 10.78 10.65 22.60
N THR A 5 9.72 10.13 21.99
CA THR A 5 9.69 8.78 21.42
C THR A 5 9.45 8.82 19.92
N LEU A 6 10.36 8.23 19.16
CA LEU A 6 10.24 8.01 17.72
C LEU A 6 9.66 6.61 17.48
N LEU A 7 8.68 6.52 16.59
CA LEU A 7 8.00 5.29 16.20
C LEU A 7 8.08 5.13 14.69
N LEU A 8 8.41 3.93 14.23
CA LEU A 8 8.39 3.54 12.84
C LEU A 8 7.44 2.36 12.69
N VAL A 9 6.49 2.45 11.78
CA VAL A 9 5.61 1.36 11.39
C VAL A 9 5.83 1.01 9.92
N GLU A 10 5.83 -0.28 9.62
CA GLU A 10 5.95 -0.78 8.26
C GLU A 10 5.04 -1.99 8.05
N ALA A 11 4.30 -2.00 6.95
CA ALA A 11 3.60 -3.17 6.46
C ALA A 11 4.62 -4.17 5.89
N SER A 12 4.60 -5.40 6.42
CA SER A 12 5.53 -6.47 6.06
C SER A 12 4.82 -7.51 5.20
N GLY A 13 5.51 -8.01 4.17
CA GLY A 13 4.95 -9.01 3.26
C GLY A 13 3.87 -8.44 2.33
N ILE A 14 3.94 -7.15 1.99
CA ILE A 14 2.97 -6.45 1.12
C ILE A 14 2.73 -7.21 -0.18
N GLN A 15 3.79 -7.67 -0.85
CA GLN A 15 3.67 -8.41 -2.11
C GLN A 15 2.84 -9.70 -1.95
N ASN A 16 3.10 -10.50 -0.92
CA ASN A 16 2.32 -11.71 -0.65
C ASN A 16 0.87 -11.39 -0.26
N TYR A 17 0.66 -10.30 0.48
CA TYR A 17 -0.69 -9.89 0.89
C TYR A 17 -1.53 -9.42 -0.31
N ILE A 18 -0.94 -8.64 -1.23
CA ILE A 18 -1.63 -8.12 -2.41
C ILE A 18 -1.78 -9.20 -3.48
N PHE A 19 -0.70 -9.90 -3.83
CA PHE A 19 -0.65 -10.81 -4.98
C PHE A 19 -0.75 -12.29 -4.61
N GLY A 20 -1.11 -12.60 -3.36
CA GLY A 20 -1.36 -13.99 -2.91
C GLY A 20 -2.60 -14.63 -3.52
N SER A 21 -3.39 -13.87 -4.29
CA SER A 21 -4.59 -14.30 -5.00
C SER A 21 -4.48 -13.99 -6.49
N ASN A 22 -5.11 -14.82 -7.31
CA ASN A 22 -5.28 -14.57 -8.74
C ASN A 22 -6.59 -13.82 -9.04
N GLN A 23 -7.25 -13.23 -8.03
CA GLN A 23 -8.46 -12.44 -8.21
C GLN A 23 -8.12 -10.95 -8.18
N LEU A 24 -8.31 -10.26 -9.32
CA LEU A 24 -7.96 -8.85 -9.44
C LEU A 24 -8.72 -7.97 -8.42
N ALA A 25 -10.00 -8.25 -8.18
CA ALA A 25 -10.80 -7.60 -7.14
C ALA A 25 -10.16 -7.69 -5.73
N GLN A 26 -9.61 -8.86 -5.37
CA GLN A 26 -8.91 -9.03 -4.10
C GLN A 26 -7.60 -8.25 -4.08
N ASN A 27 -6.89 -8.18 -5.21
CA ASN A 27 -5.62 -7.44 -5.31
C ASN A 27 -5.84 -5.93 -5.15
N ILE A 28 -6.88 -5.38 -5.79
CA ILE A 28 -7.29 -3.97 -5.65
C ILE A 28 -7.60 -3.66 -4.19
N GLY A 29 -8.48 -4.45 -3.57
CA GLY A 29 -8.86 -4.25 -2.18
C GLY A 29 -7.71 -4.45 -1.18
N ALA A 30 -6.82 -5.41 -1.43
CA ALA A 30 -5.61 -5.60 -0.62
C ALA A 30 -4.68 -4.39 -0.69
N SER A 31 -4.51 -3.81 -1.89
CA SER A 31 -3.71 -2.59 -2.08
C SER A 31 -4.31 -1.42 -1.29
N GLU A 32 -5.62 -1.25 -1.34
CA GLU A 32 -6.33 -0.21 -0.58
C GLU A 32 -6.19 -0.41 0.94
N LEU A 33 -6.29 -1.65 1.44
CA LEU A 33 -6.06 -1.95 2.86
C LEU A 33 -4.64 -1.61 3.31
N VAL A 34 -3.62 -1.90 2.50
CA VAL A 34 -2.22 -1.54 2.81
C VAL A 34 -2.05 -0.03 2.88
N ARG A 35 -2.63 0.71 1.92
CA ARG A 35 -2.61 2.18 1.88
C ARG A 35 -3.26 2.73 3.15
N ARG A 36 -4.49 2.33 3.46
CA ARG A 36 -5.21 2.77 4.66
C ARG A 36 -4.46 2.46 5.95
N ALA A 37 -3.84 1.28 6.04
CA ALA A 37 -3.12 0.87 7.24
C ALA A 37 -1.85 1.69 7.52
N THR A 38 -1.27 2.29 6.50
CA THR A 38 0.02 3.00 6.60
C THR A 38 -0.12 4.51 6.41
N GLU A 39 -1.25 4.97 5.86
CA GLU A 39 -1.62 6.37 5.67
C GLU A 39 -2.85 6.71 6.53
N ASP A 40 -4.07 6.47 6.04
CA ASP A 40 -5.33 6.94 6.64
C ASP A 40 -5.48 6.61 8.12
N TRP A 41 -5.25 5.36 8.54
CA TRP A 41 -5.39 4.96 9.94
C TRP A 41 -4.32 5.59 10.82
N GLY A 42 -3.12 5.84 10.27
CA GLY A 42 -2.10 6.61 10.96
C GLY A 42 -2.54 8.05 11.16
N GLU A 43 -3.12 8.67 10.14
CA GLU A 43 -3.63 10.04 10.17
C GLU A 43 -4.82 10.23 11.10
N GLU A 44 -5.77 9.29 11.11
CA GLU A 44 -6.91 9.30 12.04
C GLU A 44 -6.47 9.21 13.52
N LEU A 45 -5.35 8.55 13.79
CA LEU A 45 -4.86 8.28 15.14
C LEU A 45 -3.77 9.27 15.61
N THR A 46 -3.39 10.26 14.78
CA THR A 46 -2.30 11.20 15.07
C THR A 46 -2.63 12.63 14.67
N THR A 47 -1.93 13.59 15.27
CA THR A 47 -1.96 14.99 14.82
C THR A 47 -0.91 15.25 13.72
N PRO A 48 -1.06 16.27 12.87
CA PRO A 48 -0.06 16.63 11.87
C PRO A 48 1.36 16.80 12.44
N GLU A 49 1.48 17.34 13.65
CA GLU A 49 2.77 17.59 14.29
C GLU A 49 3.46 16.29 14.71
N GLN A 50 2.72 15.20 14.92
CA GLN A 50 3.25 13.89 15.27
C GLN A 50 3.77 13.15 14.03
N ARG A 51 3.41 13.58 12.82
CA ARG A 51 3.78 12.90 11.57
C ARG A 51 5.11 13.44 11.05
N VAL A 52 6.10 12.56 10.92
CA VAL A 52 7.32 12.87 10.18
C VAL A 52 7.10 12.57 8.71
N TYR A 53 6.67 11.35 8.37
CA TYR A 53 6.18 11.03 7.02
C TYR A 53 5.22 9.83 7.09
N THR A 54 4.33 9.73 6.11
CA THR A 54 3.42 8.61 5.84
C THR A 54 3.47 8.31 4.34
N GLY A 55 3.61 7.04 3.95
CA GLY A 55 3.49 6.64 2.55
C GLY A 55 4.20 5.35 2.18
N GLY A 56 3.75 4.71 1.10
CA GLY A 56 4.48 3.58 0.49
C GLY A 56 4.62 2.35 1.39
N GLY A 57 3.66 2.15 2.29
CA GLY A 57 3.68 1.01 3.22
C GLY A 57 4.46 1.25 4.51
N ASN A 58 4.99 2.46 4.74
CA ASN A 58 5.67 2.82 5.98
C ASN A 58 5.24 4.20 6.52
N ALA A 59 5.42 4.42 7.81
CA ALA A 59 5.20 5.71 8.44
C ALA A 59 6.12 5.92 9.63
N MET A 60 6.64 7.14 9.76
CA MET A 60 7.45 7.56 10.89
C MET A 60 6.76 8.66 11.68
N LEU A 61 6.60 8.43 12.98
CA LEU A 61 5.82 9.24 13.89
C LEU A 61 6.65 9.61 15.12
N ARG A 62 6.36 10.75 15.73
CA ARG A 62 6.99 11.22 16.96
C ARG A 62 5.94 11.51 18.03
N PHE A 63 6.27 11.18 19.26
CA PHE A 63 5.42 11.36 20.43
C PHE A 63 6.22 11.99 21.58
N ASP A 64 5.54 12.74 22.44
CA ASP A 64 6.19 13.35 23.60
C ASP A 64 6.50 12.30 24.68
N THR A 65 5.75 11.18 24.71
CA THR A 65 5.95 10.12 25.70
C THR A 65 5.89 8.73 25.07
N GLU A 66 6.56 7.77 25.71
CA GLU A 66 6.49 6.36 25.32
C GLU A 66 5.06 5.80 25.45
N ALA A 67 4.30 6.26 26.45
CA ALA A 67 2.91 5.86 26.67
C ALA A 67 1.99 6.23 25.49
N GLN A 68 2.17 7.43 24.91
CA GLN A 68 1.45 7.83 23.71
C GLN A 68 1.80 6.94 22.51
N ALA A 69 3.09 6.66 22.30
CA ALA A 69 3.56 5.78 21.24
C ALA A 69 3.05 4.33 21.39
N ASP A 70 2.96 3.82 22.62
CA ASP A 70 2.36 2.52 22.92
C ASP A 70 0.86 2.47 22.66
N ASN A 71 0.13 3.49 23.09
CA ASN A 71 -1.30 3.59 22.84
C ASN A 71 -1.60 3.65 21.34
N PHE A 72 -0.84 4.46 20.58
CA PHE A 72 -0.94 4.50 19.12
C PHE A 72 -0.68 3.12 18.51
N ALA A 73 0.43 2.46 18.88
CA ALA A 73 0.79 1.15 18.34
C ALA A 73 -0.29 0.09 18.61
N ARG A 74 -0.90 0.10 19.80
CA ARG A 74 -2.00 -0.81 20.15
C ARG A 74 -3.26 -0.54 19.33
N LYS A 75 -3.64 0.74 19.16
CA LYS A 75 -4.81 1.13 18.38
C LYS A 75 -4.64 0.76 16.91
N LEU A 76 -3.49 1.10 16.32
CA LEU A 76 -3.20 0.79 14.92
C LEU A 76 -3.15 -0.71 14.66
N THR A 77 -2.44 -1.47 15.50
CA THR A 77 -2.33 -2.92 15.30
C THR A 77 -3.65 -3.65 15.55
N ARG A 78 -4.47 -3.19 16.50
CA ARG A 78 -5.85 -3.68 16.66
C ARG A 78 -6.69 -3.40 15.41
N LYS A 79 -6.67 -2.18 14.90
CA LYS A 79 -7.42 -1.80 13.70
C LYS A 79 -6.98 -2.64 12.50
N ALA A 80 -5.70 -2.91 12.35
CA ALA A 80 -5.19 -3.80 11.30
C ALA A 80 -5.66 -5.25 11.47
N LEU A 81 -5.69 -5.79 12.69
CA LEU A 81 -6.21 -7.13 12.94
C LEU A 81 -7.72 -7.25 12.63
N GLU A 82 -8.48 -6.20 12.88
CA GLU A 82 -9.94 -6.18 12.69
C GLU A 82 -10.35 -5.87 11.24
N GLN A 83 -9.69 -4.89 10.61
CA GLN A 83 -10.08 -4.35 9.29
C GLN A 83 -9.23 -4.88 8.14
N ALA A 84 -8.00 -5.32 8.38
CA ALA A 84 -7.14 -5.96 7.38
C ALA A 84 -6.58 -7.30 7.88
N PRO A 85 -7.43 -8.31 8.16
CA PRO A 85 -6.94 -9.63 8.55
C PRO A 85 -5.91 -10.15 7.55
N GLY A 86 -4.85 -10.77 8.06
CA GLY A 86 -3.70 -11.23 7.27
C GLY A 86 -2.61 -10.16 7.09
N LEU A 87 -2.94 -8.87 7.09
CA LEU A 87 -1.94 -7.79 6.96
C LEU A 87 -1.06 -7.72 8.21
N GLN A 88 0.25 -7.65 8.00
CA GLN A 88 1.22 -7.67 9.08
C GLN A 88 1.89 -6.31 9.23
N LEU A 89 1.69 -5.67 10.37
CA LEU A 89 2.37 -4.43 10.72
C LEU A 89 3.53 -4.71 11.68
N VAL A 90 4.71 -4.22 11.33
CA VAL A 90 5.89 -4.23 12.19
C VAL A 90 6.08 -2.82 12.73
N VAL A 91 6.04 -2.70 14.05
CA VAL A 91 6.25 -1.42 14.75
C VAL A 91 7.58 -1.49 15.48
N ALA A 92 8.39 -0.44 15.40
CA ALA A 92 9.57 -0.23 16.25
C ALA A 92 9.45 1.13 16.94
N ARG A 93 10.01 1.25 18.14
CA ARG A 93 9.98 2.48 18.94
C ARG A 93 11.33 2.70 19.61
N GLN A 94 11.72 3.95 19.76
CA GLN A 94 12.95 4.34 20.42
C GLN A 94 12.83 5.73 21.04
N LYS A 95 13.25 5.86 22.30
CA LYS A 95 13.41 7.15 22.97
C LYS A 95 14.62 7.90 22.42
N TYR A 96 14.53 9.22 22.34
CA TYR A 96 15.60 10.09 21.89
C TYR A 96 15.52 11.47 22.56
N GLN A 97 16.65 12.16 22.63
CA GLN A 97 16.69 13.57 23.04
C GLN A 97 16.58 14.48 21.81
N GLU A 98 15.96 15.64 21.96
CA GLU A 98 15.98 16.65 20.89
C GLU A 98 17.42 16.97 20.45
N GLY A 99 17.65 16.95 19.14
CA GLY A 99 18.97 17.05 18.51
C GLY A 99 19.54 15.69 18.04
N GLU A 100 18.99 14.56 18.51
CA GLU A 100 19.48 13.22 18.19
C GLU A 100 18.63 12.48 17.14
N LEU A 101 17.54 13.08 16.64
CA LEU A 101 16.52 12.39 15.84
C LEU A 101 17.13 11.63 14.66
N ARG A 102 18.06 12.27 13.94
CA ARG A 102 18.76 11.64 12.81
C ARG A 102 19.51 10.38 13.21
N GLN A 103 20.31 10.45 14.27
CA GLN A 103 21.12 9.32 14.72
C GLN A 103 20.21 8.19 15.20
N THR A 104 19.17 8.52 15.97
CA THR A 104 18.18 7.54 16.44
C THR A 104 17.45 6.88 15.28
N HIS A 105 16.98 7.65 14.29
CA HIS A 105 16.29 7.10 13.12
C HIS A 105 17.20 6.17 12.32
N GLN A 106 18.39 6.63 11.93
CA GLN A 106 19.24 5.90 11.00
C GLN A 106 19.93 4.69 11.62
N LYS A 107 20.48 4.83 12.84
CA LYS A 107 21.30 3.79 13.47
C LYS A 107 20.50 2.88 14.38
N THR A 108 19.49 3.38 15.09
CA THR A 108 18.81 2.57 16.12
C THR A 108 17.46 2.04 15.65
N LEU A 109 16.60 2.92 15.16
CA LEU A 109 15.20 2.58 14.89
C LEU A 109 15.07 1.66 13.67
N ARG A 110 15.84 1.92 12.60
CA ARG A 110 15.88 1.06 11.40
C ARG A 110 16.44 -0.33 11.71
N GLU A 111 17.52 -0.43 12.47
CA GLU A 111 18.09 -1.71 12.88
C GLU A 111 17.11 -2.51 13.75
N LYS A 112 16.46 -1.85 14.71
CA LYS A 112 15.39 -2.47 15.52
C LYS A 112 14.25 -2.98 14.67
N LEU A 113 13.82 -2.21 13.66
CA LEU A 113 12.75 -2.64 12.74
C LEU A 113 13.20 -3.85 11.90
N ALA A 114 14.43 -3.84 11.37
CA ALA A 114 14.99 -4.94 10.58
C ALA A 114 15.08 -6.23 11.41
N GLN A 115 15.60 -6.14 12.65
CA GLN A 115 15.64 -7.28 13.57
C GLN A 115 14.24 -7.79 13.92
N ARG A 116 13.26 -6.89 14.10
CA ARG A 116 11.86 -7.30 14.34
C ARG A 116 11.24 -8.01 13.14
N LYS A 117 11.61 -7.67 11.90
CA LYS A 117 11.14 -8.41 10.71
C LYS A 117 11.67 -9.84 10.70
N LEU A 118 12.95 -10.04 11.07
CA LEU A 118 13.59 -11.36 11.12
C LEU A 118 13.09 -12.22 12.29
N ASN A 119 12.99 -11.62 13.48
CA ASN A 119 12.67 -12.32 14.72
C ASN A 119 11.16 -12.36 15.01
N ARG A 120 10.32 -11.97 14.05
CA ARG A 120 8.89 -11.87 14.29
C ARG A 120 8.32 -13.26 14.56
N ARG A 121 7.63 -13.43 15.68
CA ARG A 121 6.71 -14.55 15.83
C ARG A 121 5.52 -14.31 14.91
N PRO A 122 5.23 -15.20 13.95
CA PRO A 122 4.01 -15.09 13.16
C PRO A 122 2.81 -14.99 14.11
N SER A 123 1.84 -14.14 13.79
CA SER A 123 0.54 -14.24 14.44
C SER A 123 0.01 -15.64 14.11
N THR A 124 -0.23 -16.47 15.12
CA THR A 124 -0.85 -17.79 14.97
C THR A 124 -2.34 -17.62 15.27
N PRO A 125 -3.17 -17.24 14.27
CA PRO A 125 -4.61 -17.19 14.48
C PRO A 125 -5.12 -18.58 14.87
N LEU A 126 -6.25 -18.61 15.58
CA LEU A 126 -6.93 -19.87 15.82
C LEU A 126 -7.28 -20.49 14.46
N LEU A 127 -6.71 -21.67 14.19
CA LEU A 127 -7.06 -22.43 13.00
C LEU A 127 -8.45 -23.04 13.16
N GLY A 128 -9.03 -23.43 12.03
CA GLY A 128 -10.37 -24.02 11.98
C GLY A 128 -10.45 -25.25 12.88
N LEU A 129 -11.59 -25.44 13.53
CA LEU A 129 -11.90 -26.67 14.26
C LEU A 129 -12.36 -27.74 13.25
N GLY A 130 -12.59 -28.98 13.71
CA GLY A 130 -13.00 -30.10 12.83
C GLY A 130 -14.31 -29.89 12.05
N VAL A 131 -15.06 -28.84 12.35
CA VAL A 131 -16.31 -28.44 11.68
C VAL A 131 -16.17 -27.16 10.85
N THR A 132 -14.98 -26.56 10.80
CA THR A 132 -14.74 -25.30 10.11
C THR A 132 -14.27 -25.56 8.69
N ALA A 133 -15.04 -25.10 7.71
CA ALA A 133 -14.66 -25.19 6.31
C ALA A 133 -13.47 -24.25 5.99
N ALA A 134 -12.67 -24.64 5.01
CA ALA A 134 -11.54 -23.84 4.54
C ALA A 134 -11.98 -22.85 3.45
N CYS A 135 -11.41 -21.64 3.50
CA CYS A 135 -11.49 -20.66 2.44
C CYS A 135 -10.80 -21.20 1.18
N MET A 136 -11.44 -21.06 0.02
CA MET A 136 -10.87 -21.58 -1.22
C MET A 136 -9.64 -20.80 -1.74
N TYR A 137 -9.45 -19.56 -1.28
CA TYR A 137 -8.35 -18.70 -1.72
C TYR A 137 -7.13 -18.79 -0.81
N THR A 138 -7.35 -18.81 0.50
CA THR A 138 -6.27 -18.68 1.49
C THR A 138 -6.09 -19.93 2.35
N SER A 139 -6.97 -20.93 2.20
CA SER A 139 -7.06 -22.12 3.08
C SER A 139 -7.29 -21.81 4.57
N ALA A 140 -7.45 -20.53 4.93
CA ALA A 140 -7.78 -20.09 6.28
C ALA A 140 -9.25 -20.42 6.60
N PRO A 141 -9.66 -20.39 7.88
CA PRO A 141 -11.06 -20.58 8.27
C PRO A 141 -12.02 -19.71 7.46
N ALA A 142 -13.01 -20.34 6.83
CA ALA A 142 -14.08 -19.62 6.17
C ALA A 142 -14.98 -18.95 7.21
N VAL A 143 -15.38 -17.71 6.95
CA VAL A 143 -16.26 -16.92 7.83
C VAL A 143 -17.55 -16.48 7.12
N GLU A 144 -17.62 -16.65 5.80
CA GLU A 144 -18.73 -16.20 4.96
C GLU A 144 -18.78 -17.00 3.66
N VAL A 145 -19.97 -17.04 3.03
CA VAL A 145 -20.18 -17.51 1.67
C VAL A 145 -20.46 -16.29 0.79
N CYS A 146 -19.64 -16.06 -0.23
CA CYS A 146 -19.78 -14.97 -1.20
C CYS A 146 -19.79 -15.59 -2.59
N GLU A 147 -20.84 -15.34 -3.39
CA GLU A 147 -21.00 -15.90 -4.73
C GLU A 147 -20.78 -17.43 -4.77
N GLU A 148 -21.43 -18.14 -3.83
CA GLU A 148 -21.31 -19.61 -3.64
C GLU A 148 -19.93 -20.10 -3.18
N GLN A 149 -18.99 -19.19 -2.93
CA GLN A 149 -17.62 -19.52 -2.51
C GLN A 149 -17.38 -19.24 -1.04
N LEU A 150 -16.71 -20.17 -0.37
CA LEU A 150 -16.31 -20.03 1.03
C LEU A 150 -15.09 -19.13 1.13
N ILE A 151 -15.23 -18.03 1.86
CA ILE A 151 -14.19 -16.99 1.97
C ILE A 151 -13.76 -16.76 3.42
N SER A 152 -12.47 -16.46 3.60
CA SER A 152 -11.89 -16.10 4.90
C SER A 152 -12.12 -14.63 5.23
N ALA A 153 -11.90 -14.26 6.50
CA ALA A 153 -12.01 -12.87 6.94
C ALA A 153 -11.06 -11.93 6.16
N GLU A 154 -9.90 -12.42 5.74
CA GLU A 154 -8.96 -11.70 4.88
C GLU A 154 -9.55 -11.42 3.50
N VAL A 155 -10.10 -12.45 2.84
CA VAL A 155 -10.70 -12.31 1.50
C VAL A 155 -11.89 -11.37 1.55
N ARG A 156 -12.77 -11.52 2.56
CA ARG A 156 -13.90 -10.61 2.78
C ARG A 156 -13.45 -9.16 2.92
N ALA A 157 -12.45 -8.90 3.75
CA ALA A 157 -11.94 -7.55 3.96
C ALA A 157 -11.39 -6.94 2.66
N LYS A 158 -10.67 -7.74 1.85
CA LYS A 158 -10.18 -7.32 0.53
C LYS A 158 -11.35 -6.99 -0.40
N LEU A 159 -12.31 -7.89 -0.56
CA LEU A 159 -13.47 -7.66 -1.45
C LEU A 159 -14.26 -6.42 -1.05
N ASN A 160 -14.47 -6.18 0.25
CA ASN A 160 -15.17 -5.00 0.74
C ASN A 160 -14.46 -3.68 0.43
N MET A 161 -13.14 -3.70 0.19
CA MET A 161 -12.35 -2.52 -0.18
C MET A 161 -12.11 -2.39 -1.68
N LYS A 162 -12.65 -3.30 -2.50
CA LYS A 162 -12.50 -3.28 -3.96
C LYS A 162 -12.93 -1.95 -4.57
N ASP A 163 -14.17 -1.53 -4.27
CA ASP A 163 -14.75 -0.31 -4.86
C ASP A 163 -13.99 0.94 -4.39
N ALA A 164 -13.66 1.02 -3.09
CA ALA A 164 -12.84 2.10 -2.56
C ALA A 164 -11.45 2.17 -3.23
N GLY A 165 -10.84 1.03 -3.53
CA GLY A 165 -9.58 0.97 -4.27
C GLY A 165 -9.72 1.42 -5.73
N LYS A 166 -10.83 1.06 -6.40
CA LYS A 166 -11.15 1.56 -7.75
C LYS A 166 -11.35 3.08 -7.73
N ASP A 167 -12.13 3.60 -6.80
CA ASP A 167 -12.39 5.04 -6.66
C ASP A 167 -11.11 5.83 -6.41
N TYR A 168 -10.20 5.29 -5.57
CA TYR A 168 -8.88 5.87 -5.36
C TYR A 168 -8.07 5.94 -6.66
N LEU A 169 -8.08 4.88 -7.48
CA LEU A 169 -7.37 4.85 -8.75
C LEU A 169 -7.98 5.83 -9.77
N LYS A 170 -9.31 5.92 -9.85
CA LYS A 170 -10.04 6.90 -10.67
C LYS A 170 -9.67 8.32 -10.32
N GLY A 171 -9.66 8.66 -9.03
CA GLY A 171 -9.23 9.98 -8.55
C GLY A 171 -7.76 10.31 -8.88
N ARG A 172 -6.91 9.29 -9.05
CA ARG A 172 -5.50 9.47 -9.46
C ARG A 172 -5.31 9.55 -10.97
N LEU A 173 -6.25 9.04 -11.75
CA LEU A 173 -6.17 8.97 -13.21
C LEU A 173 -7.49 9.44 -13.85
N PRO A 174 -7.92 10.69 -13.62
CA PRO A 174 -9.19 11.20 -14.13
C PRO A 174 -9.27 11.14 -15.65
N GLN A 175 -8.14 11.25 -16.36
CA GLN A 175 -8.07 11.18 -17.82
C GLN A 175 -8.62 9.87 -18.39
N VAL A 176 -8.61 8.77 -17.63
CA VAL A 176 -9.11 7.47 -18.06
C VAL A 176 -10.64 7.51 -18.17
N GLU A 177 -11.32 8.09 -17.17
CA GLU A 177 -12.77 8.26 -17.20
C GLU A 177 -13.20 9.34 -18.20
N GLU A 178 -12.44 10.44 -18.31
CA GLU A 178 -12.67 11.49 -19.31
C GLU A 178 -12.60 10.95 -20.76
N ALA A 179 -11.73 9.98 -21.01
CA ALA A 179 -11.63 9.27 -22.28
C ALA A 179 -12.70 8.17 -22.48
N GLY A 180 -13.60 7.98 -21.50
CA GLY A 180 -14.71 7.04 -21.55
C GLY A 180 -14.32 5.59 -21.26
N TYR A 181 -13.26 5.35 -20.47
CA TYR A 181 -12.83 4.02 -20.03
C TYR A 181 -13.07 3.83 -18.53
N ASP A 182 -13.03 2.57 -18.07
CA ASP A 182 -13.06 2.20 -16.66
C ASP A 182 -11.95 1.18 -16.36
N PHE A 183 -11.63 1.04 -15.08
CA PHE A 183 -10.69 0.02 -14.59
C PHE A 183 -11.42 -1.31 -14.37
N VAL A 184 -10.94 -2.34 -15.04
CA VAL A 184 -11.40 -3.72 -14.85
C VAL A 184 -10.97 -4.26 -13.47
N ASP A 185 -11.82 -5.09 -12.87
CA ASP A 185 -11.58 -5.76 -11.59
C ASP A 185 -11.63 -7.29 -11.67
N ASN A 186 -11.80 -7.83 -12.88
CA ASN A 186 -11.68 -9.25 -13.20
C ASN A 186 -10.65 -9.46 -14.31
N PHE A 187 -9.77 -10.46 -14.15
CA PHE A 187 -8.81 -10.82 -15.18
C PHE A 187 -9.46 -11.41 -16.44
N ASP A 188 -10.64 -12.01 -16.32
CA ASP A 188 -11.36 -12.59 -17.46
C ASP A 188 -11.95 -11.54 -18.41
N ASP A 189 -11.98 -10.27 -17.97
CA ASP A 189 -12.39 -9.14 -18.81
C ASP A 189 -11.23 -8.60 -19.66
N PHE A 190 -10.01 -9.12 -19.49
CA PHE A 190 -8.86 -8.78 -20.33
C PHE A 190 -8.83 -9.61 -21.61
N GLY A 191 -8.54 -8.94 -22.72
CA GLY A 191 -8.29 -9.59 -24.02
C GLY A 191 -9.57 -9.97 -24.77
N THR A 192 -9.39 -10.67 -25.88
CA THR A 192 -10.50 -11.14 -26.73
C THR A 192 -10.86 -12.57 -26.38
N LYS A 193 -12.14 -12.85 -26.11
CA LYS A 193 -12.60 -14.22 -25.85
C LYS A 193 -12.34 -15.12 -27.06
N GLY A 194 -11.70 -16.27 -26.84
CA GLY A 194 -11.36 -17.23 -27.88
C GLY A 194 -10.01 -17.01 -28.57
N GLU A 195 -9.27 -15.95 -28.21
CA GLU A 195 -7.92 -15.69 -28.70
C GLU A 195 -6.88 -15.88 -27.58
N SER A 196 -5.67 -16.33 -27.92
CA SER A 196 -4.55 -16.34 -26.97
C SER A 196 -4.16 -14.91 -26.60
N SER A 197 -4.45 -14.53 -25.37
CA SER A 197 -4.14 -13.21 -24.84
C SER A 197 -2.99 -13.29 -23.83
N TYR A 198 -2.07 -12.32 -23.91
CA TYR A 198 -0.99 -12.17 -22.95
C TYR A 198 -1.28 -10.99 -22.01
N LEU A 199 -1.05 -11.17 -20.72
CA LEU A 199 -1.10 -10.11 -19.73
C LEU A 199 0.32 -9.61 -19.45
N ALA A 200 0.57 -8.32 -19.68
CA ALA A 200 1.80 -7.66 -19.27
C ALA A 200 1.67 -7.19 -17.82
N VAL A 201 2.58 -7.63 -16.95
CA VAL A 201 2.69 -7.16 -15.56
C VAL A 201 4.00 -6.40 -15.41
N ILE A 202 3.90 -5.12 -15.05
CA ILE A 202 5.05 -4.21 -14.93
C ILE A 202 5.27 -3.89 -13.46
N HIS A 203 6.49 -4.08 -12.98
CA HIS A 203 6.91 -3.67 -11.64
C HIS A 203 8.04 -2.64 -11.73
N THR A 204 7.87 -1.50 -11.06
CA THR A 204 8.86 -0.42 -11.02
C THR A 204 9.26 -0.15 -9.58
N ASP A 205 10.57 -0.15 -9.29
CA ASP A 205 11.11 0.13 -7.96
C ASP A 205 12.13 1.28 -7.99
N GLY A 206 12.22 2.01 -6.88
CA GLY A 206 13.13 3.12 -6.70
C GLY A 206 14.56 2.67 -6.42
N ASN A 207 15.51 3.14 -7.22
CA ASN A 207 16.92 2.81 -7.01
C ASN A 207 17.48 3.46 -5.73
N ARG A 208 18.17 2.66 -4.91
CA ARG A 208 19.01 3.10 -3.77
C ARG A 208 18.32 4.05 -2.78
N MET A 209 17.03 3.83 -2.53
CA MET A 209 16.23 4.71 -1.67
C MET A 209 16.79 4.85 -0.24
N GLY A 210 17.38 3.78 0.31
CA GLY A 210 18.03 3.79 1.62
C GLY A 210 19.23 4.75 1.70
N GLU A 211 20.11 4.70 0.69
CA GLU A 211 21.29 5.59 0.57
C GLU A 211 20.86 7.04 0.39
N ARG A 212 19.84 7.31 -0.43
CA ARG A 212 19.29 8.66 -0.62
C ARG A 212 18.84 9.28 0.71
N ILE A 213 18.18 8.50 1.58
CA ILE A 213 17.75 8.98 2.90
C ILE A 213 18.95 9.21 3.84
N GLN A 214 20.01 8.41 3.75
CA GLN A 214 21.24 8.63 4.51
C GLN A 214 21.89 9.96 4.12
N THR A 215 22.10 10.19 2.82
CA THR A 215 22.69 11.43 2.29
C THR A 215 21.86 12.67 2.61
N LEU A 216 20.52 12.57 2.60
CA LEU A 216 19.64 13.66 3.05
C LEU A 216 19.86 14.00 4.52
N GLY A 217 20.06 12.97 5.37
CA GLY A 217 20.37 13.17 6.77
C GLY A 217 21.74 13.81 7.03
N GLU A 218 22.73 13.56 6.17
CA GLU A 218 24.06 14.17 6.31
C GLU A 218 24.03 15.69 6.15
N LYS A 219 23.14 16.20 5.28
CA LYS A 219 22.98 17.63 4.98
C LYS A 219 22.13 18.38 6.01
N ALA A 220 21.40 17.68 6.86
CA ALA A 220 20.51 18.31 7.84
C ALA A 220 21.29 18.85 9.04
N SER A 221 21.09 20.14 9.35
CA SER A 221 21.77 20.84 10.44
C SER A 221 21.17 20.60 11.82
N ASN A 222 19.87 20.28 11.89
CA ASN A 222 19.12 20.01 13.12
C ASN A 222 17.92 19.10 12.85
N ASP A 223 17.24 18.67 13.91
CA ASP A 223 16.07 17.78 13.82
C ASP A 223 14.94 18.33 12.93
N LYS A 224 14.67 19.64 12.98
CA LYS A 224 13.62 20.27 12.16
C LYS A 224 13.98 20.23 10.68
N ALA A 225 15.22 20.57 10.33
CA ALA A 225 15.74 20.47 8.98
C ALA A 225 15.71 19.02 8.48
N TYR A 226 15.99 18.05 9.36
CA TYR A 226 15.95 16.65 9.00
C TYR A 226 14.51 16.14 8.75
N ILE A 227 13.56 16.54 9.58
CA ILE A 227 12.13 16.25 9.38
C ILE A 227 11.66 16.82 8.04
N GLN A 228 11.96 18.10 7.76
CA GLN A 228 11.58 18.73 6.50
C GLN A 228 12.18 18.00 5.29
N ALA A 229 13.47 17.65 5.35
CA ALA A 229 14.13 16.92 4.27
C ALA A 229 13.50 15.54 4.01
N LEU A 230 13.01 14.85 5.05
CA LEU A 230 12.29 13.59 4.88
C LEU A 230 10.88 13.79 4.29
N GLN A 231 10.19 14.85 4.68
CA GLN A 231 8.88 15.23 4.13
C GLN A 231 8.99 15.56 2.64
N ASP A 232 9.88 16.50 2.29
CA ASP A 232 10.14 16.91 0.91
C ASP A 232 10.53 15.70 0.04
N PHE A 233 11.35 14.81 0.60
CA PHE A 233 11.73 13.58 -0.10
C PHE A 233 10.55 12.66 -0.34
N SER A 234 9.73 12.39 0.69
CA SER A 234 8.53 11.54 0.58
C SER A 234 7.55 12.11 -0.46
N GLU A 235 7.30 13.41 -0.42
CA GLU A 235 6.44 14.11 -1.38
C GLU A 235 7.02 14.03 -2.81
N SER A 236 8.33 14.23 -2.97
CA SER A 236 8.99 14.11 -4.28
C SER A 236 8.84 12.71 -4.89
N VAL A 237 8.91 11.67 -4.06
CA VAL A 237 8.74 10.27 -4.49
C VAL A 237 7.29 10.01 -4.89
N ARG A 238 6.32 10.49 -4.09
CA ARG A 238 4.89 10.38 -4.40
C ARG A 238 4.55 11.10 -5.72
N ALA A 239 5.08 12.30 -5.92
CA ALA A 239 4.90 13.09 -7.14
C ALA A 239 5.52 12.39 -8.37
N ALA A 240 6.73 11.84 -8.23
CA ALA A 240 7.39 11.10 -9.31
C ALA A 240 6.60 9.84 -9.70
N ALA A 241 6.12 9.07 -8.71
CA ALA A 241 5.30 7.89 -8.95
C ALA A 241 3.95 8.25 -9.62
N GLN A 242 3.28 9.31 -9.16
CA GLN A 242 2.06 9.83 -9.79
C GLN A 242 2.30 10.25 -11.24
N LYS A 243 3.38 11.00 -11.49
CA LYS A 243 3.71 11.47 -12.84
C LYS A 243 3.99 10.30 -13.78
N ALA A 244 4.75 9.30 -13.32
CA ALA A 244 5.04 8.11 -14.12
C ALA A 244 3.75 7.32 -14.46
N LEU A 245 2.87 7.14 -13.47
CA LEU A 245 1.58 6.46 -13.65
C LEU A 245 0.69 7.22 -14.65
N SER A 246 0.53 8.54 -14.48
CA SER A 246 -0.23 9.39 -15.40
C SER A 246 0.33 9.34 -16.81
N SER A 247 1.65 9.48 -16.97
CA SER A 247 2.29 9.45 -18.29
C SER A 247 2.09 8.09 -18.98
N THR A 248 2.03 7.01 -18.21
CA THR A 248 1.75 5.66 -18.74
C THR A 248 0.31 5.56 -19.23
N ALA A 249 -0.66 6.08 -18.46
CA ALA A 249 -2.05 6.13 -18.88
C ALA A 249 -2.23 6.98 -20.16
N ASP A 250 -1.60 8.16 -20.22
CA ASP A 250 -1.66 9.04 -21.38
C ASP A 250 -1.10 8.35 -22.63
N LEU A 251 0.07 7.70 -22.51
CA LEU A 251 0.66 6.92 -23.60
C LEU A 251 -0.24 5.78 -24.09
N LEU A 252 -0.96 5.11 -23.19
CA LEU A 252 -1.88 4.04 -23.56
C LEU A 252 -3.15 4.59 -24.23
N LEU A 253 -3.67 5.73 -23.76
CA LEU A 253 -4.84 6.39 -24.34
C LEU A 253 -4.53 6.96 -25.74
N ASP A 254 -3.38 7.60 -25.90
CA ASP A 254 -2.91 8.16 -27.19
C ASP A 254 -2.69 7.08 -28.25
N ALA A 255 -2.42 5.84 -27.82
CA ALA A 255 -2.29 4.70 -28.71
C ALA A 255 -3.64 4.19 -29.23
N VAL A 256 -4.79 4.64 -28.70
CA VAL A 256 -6.11 4.22 -29.17
C VAL A 256 -6.67 5.22 -30.16
N GLU A 257 -7.00 4.74 -31.36
CA GLU A 257 -7.62 5.52 -32.44
C GLU A 257 -9.06 5.09 -32.67
N ASP A 258 -9.92 6.06 -32.97
CA ASP A 258 -11.26 5.82 -33.46
C ASP A 258 -11.21 5.57 -34.98
N VAL A 259 -11.50 4.34 -35.39
CA VAL A 259 -11.60 3.91 -36.78
C VAL A 259 -13.05 3.71 -37.15
N ARG A 260 -13.52 4.35 -38.22
CA ARG A 260 -14.87 4.14 -38.72
C ARG A 260 -14.93 2.82 -39.48
N GLY A 261 -15.75 1.89 -39.03
CA GLY A 261 -15.97 0.60 -39.68
C GLY A 261 -16.89 0.71 -40.89
N ASP A 262 -16.88 -0.34 -41.72
CA ASP A 262 -17.74 -0.44 -42.92
C ASP A 262 -19.25 -0.44 -42.57
N ASP A 263 -19.60 -0.72 -41.31
CA ASP A 263 -20.95 -0.62 -40.75
C ASP A 263 -21.33 0.81 -40.31
N GLY A 264 -20.46 1.80 -40.54
CA GLY A 264 -20.64 3.19 -40.17
C GLY A 264 -20.42 3.49 -38.68
N LYS A 265 -20.09 2.48 -37.85
CA LYS A 265 -19.82 2.64 -36.42
C LYS A 265 -18.37 3.02 -36.17
N LEU A 266 -18.13 3.72 -35.05
CA LEU A 266 -16.79 3.99 -34.55
C LEU A 266 -16.29 2.77 -33.78
N HIS A 267 -15.20 2.19 -34.25
CA HIS A 267 -14.47 1.10 -33.59
C HIS A 267 -13.15 1.64 -33.06
N LYS A 268 -12.80 1.30 -31.83
CA LYS A 268 -11.51 1.70 -31.24
C LYS A 268 -10.43 0.69 -31.64
N LYS A 269 -9.33 1.15 -32.25
CA LYS A 269 -8.19 0.32 -32.65
C LYS A 269 -6.90 0.86 -32.04
N ILE A 270 -5.97 -0.02 -31.68
CA ILE A 270 -4.63 0.41 -31.22
C ILE A 270 -3.79 0.75 -32.45
N ARG A 271 -3.20 1.94 -32.49
CA ARG A 271 -2.25 2.40 -33.51
C ARG A 271 -1.09 1.41 -33.62
N ASP A 272 -0.67 1.10 -34.85
CA ASP A 272 0.44 0.17 -35.16
C ASP A 272 0.25 -1.30 -34.74
N ARG A 273 -0.98 -1.72 -34.37
CA ARG A 273 -1.29 -3.15 -34.24
C ARG A 273 -1.45 -3.76 -35.64
N VAL A 274 -0.39 -4.46 -36.09
CA VAL A 274 -0.38 -5.32 -37.29
C VAL A 274 -1.42 -6.41 -37.16
#